data_AF-A0A936NUP4-F1
#
_entry.id   AF-A0A936NUP4-F1
#
_cell.length_a   1.000
_cell.length_b   1.000
_cell.length_c   1.000
_cell.angle_alpha   90.00
_cell.angle_beta   90.00
_cell.angle_gamma   90.00
#
_symmetry.space_group_name_H-M   'P 1'
#
loop_
_entity.id
_entity.type
_entity.pdbx_description
1 polymer ?
#
loop_
_entity_poly.entity_id
_entity_poly.type
_entity_poly.pdbx_seq_one_letter_code
_entity_poly.pdbx_strand_id
1 'polypeptide(L)'
;MKYRNALVFTLLVTLGALTTQSCKWFGKSEYTKLEAADLTALIDSLPDRQKRMLAENQAQRKELVKQLKQAFALAQAAEDEGLDDSAKYKNQWALNEEQLLAAEYSKRNQNVNIPKEELDAYFASHKEAFDADVAVINEGRNEKPTDEQREMLKSQWSEMRVRADRARKAGIDKEPIFIIQRKFNQANLLANLYAQTLEDRLKLTDEEKKKYIAEHPEADVEKIKVRAQGLLDRVKKGESFEKIADEVNEDGTRGRGGDLDWFSKGKMDPDFEKAAFALQKGASSNELVKTSFGFHIVRVDDRRKAAPSATPAPAGPDASATPQASGEPQEELRARHIFLSTQEAESFDQRLLQEKIKRAMEDATLKYPVEAPEDFIVNVTGVNPGRLPGLGGGQGGQMKRFDPNENK
;
A
#
# COMPACT_ATOMS: atom_id res chain seq x y z
N MET A 1 2.25 -76.63 -40.00
CA MET A 1 3.33 -75.65 -39.73
C MET A 1 2.92 -74.79 -38.53
N LYS A 2 3.76 -74.82 -37.49
CA LYS A 2 3.97 -73.83 -36.41
C LYS A 2 2.77 -73.27 -35.62
N TYR A 3 2.70 -73.75 -34.38
CA TYR A 3 2.12 -73.18 -33.17
C TYR A 3 2.51 -71.70 -32.90
N ARG A 4 1.66 -70.91 -32.24
CA ARG A 4 1.81 -70.55 -30.80
C ARG A 4 0.72 -69.58 -30.27
N ASN A 5 0.15 -69.99 -29.15
CA ASN A 5 -0.63 -69.31 -28.11
C ASN A 5 -0.31 -67.82 -27.83
N ALA A 6 -1.34 -67.04 -27.47
CA ALA A 6 -1.51 -66.43 -26.13
C ALA A 6 -2.75 -65.49 -26.17
N LEU A 7 -3.85 -65.86 -25.53
CA LEU A 7 -4.26 -65.44 -24.18
C LEU A 7 -4.62 -63.94 -24.05
N VAL A 8 -5.93 -63.75 -23.88
CA VAL A 8 -6.63 -62.56 -23.41
C VAL A 8 -5.95 -61.96 -22.18
N PHE A 9 -5.64 -60.67 -22.22
CA PHE A 9 -5.53 -59.83 -21.04
C PHE A 9 -6.36 -58.56 -21.25
N THR A 10 -7.47 -58.51 -20.52
CA THR A 10 -8.33 -57.35 -20.38
C THR A 10 -7.54 -56.23 -19.69
N LEU A 11 -7.21 -55.16 -20.41
CA LEU A 11 -6.71 -53.92 -19.80
C LEU A 11 -7.89 -52.96 -19.63
N LEU A 12 -8.47 -52.98 -18.43
CA LEU A 12 -9.39 -51.96 -17.94
C LEU A 12 -8.56 -50.69 -17.69
N VAL A 13 -8.49 -49.79 -18.68
CA VAL A 13 -8.02 -48.42 -18.46
C VAL A 13 -9.23 -47.60 -18.05
N THR A 14 -9.35 -47.39 -16.73
CA THR A 14 -10.21 -46.39 -16.13
C THR A 14 -9.90 -45.03 -16.76
N LEU A 15 -10.93 -44.37 -17.31
CA LEU A 15 -10.90 -42.95 -17.66
C LEU A 15 -10.54 -42.15 -16.39
N GLY A 16 -9.25 -41.87 -16.21
CA GLY A 16 -8.81 -40.77 -15.38
C GLY A 16 -9.06 -39.49 -16.15
N ALA A 17 -9.84 -38.58 -15.55
CA ALA A 17 -10.01 -37.22 -16.02
C ALA A 17 -8.64 -36.52 -16.02
N LEU A 18 -7.90 -36.64 -17.12
CA LEU A 18 -6.87 -35.69 -17.49
C LEU A 18 -7.62 -34.44 -17.92
N THR A 19 -7.79 -33.50 -16.99
CA THR A 19 -8.08 -32.12 -17.33
C THR A 19 -7.04 -31.72 -18.37
N THR A 20 -7.51 -31.41 -19.56
CA THR A 20 -6.69 -30.85 -20.62
C THR A 20 -6.21 -29.50 -20.13
N GLN A 21 -5.04 -29.48 -19.47
CA GLN A 21 -4.15 -28.33 -19.51
C GLN A 21 -3.88 -28.09 -20.99
N SER A 22 -4.66 -27.18 -21.57
CA SER A 22 -4.43 -26.65 -22.90
C SER A 22 -2.98 -26.19 -22.95
N CYS A 23 -2.16 -26.95 -23.66
CA CYS A 23 -0.77 -26.63 -23.93
C CYS A 23 -0.71 -25.24 -24.59
N LYS A 24 -0.26 -24.22 -23.84
CA LYS A 24 0.29 -22.94 -24.35
C LYS A 24 1.64 -23.19 -25.07
N TRP A 25 1.70 -24.18 -25.94
CA TRP A 25 2.86 -24.46 -26.77
C TRP A 25 2.76 -23.53 -27.98
N PHE A 26 3.36 -22.34 -27.89
CA PHE A 26 3.97 -21.52 -28.96
C PHE A 26 3.87 -19.98 -28.81
N GLY A 27 3.07 -19.45 -27.88
CA GLY A 27 3.15 -18.03 -27.53
C GLY A 27 4.22 -17.80 -26.46
N LYS A 28 5.40 -17.26 -26.80
CA LYS A 28 6.31 -16.74 -25.77
C LYS A 28 5.68 -15.49 -25.17
N SER A 29 5.63 -15.41 -23.83
CA SER A 29 5.19 -14.21 -23.13
C SER A 29 5.92 -12.96 -23.62
N GLU A 30 5.18 -11.88 -23.84
CA GLU A 30 5.75 -10.58 -24.20
C GLU A 30 6.53 -9.94 -23.03
N TYR A 31 6.38 -10.46 -21.81
CA TYR A 31 7.00 -9.95 -20.59
C TYR A 31 8.36 -10.61 -20.30
N THR A 32 8.95 -11.34 -21.24
CA THR A 32 10.27 -11.98 -21.09
C THR A 32 11.44 -10.99 -21.17
N LYS A 33 11.23 -9.82 -21.80
CA LYS A 33 12.28 -8.84 -22.06
C LYS A 33 11.79 -7.39 -21.99
N LEU A 34 12.65 -6.54 -21.44
CA LEU A 34 12.58 -5.08 -21.49
C LEU A 34 13.67 -4.57 -22.44
N GLU A 35 13.30 -3.85 -23.48
CA GLU A 35 14.26 -3.28 -24.42
C GLU A 35 14.80 -1.94 -23.94
N ALA A 36 15.99 -1.54 -24.41
CA ALA A 36 16.53 -0.22 -24.09
C ALA A 36 15.61 0.92 -24.60
N ALA A 37 14.97 0.71 -25.76
CA ALA A 37 14.00 1.64 -26.33
C ALA A 37 12.75 1.78 -25.44
N ASP A 38 12.27 0.69 -24.85
CA ASP A 38 11.15 0.70 -23.90
C ASP A 38 11.45 1.59 -22.69
N LEU A 39 12.64 1.41 -22.10
CA LEU A 39 13.09 2.21 -20.95
C LEU A 39 13.25 3.68 -21.33
N THR A 40 13.93 3.96 -22.45
CA THR A 40 14.11 5.35 -22.91
C THR A 40 12.76 6.04 -23.15
N ALA A 41 11.81 5.39 -23.82
CA ALA A 41 10.47 5.95 -24.03
C ALA A 41 9.78 6.26 -22.70
N LEU A 42 9.80 5.31 -21.76
CA LEU A 42 9.22 5.49 -20.42
C LEU A 42 9.85 6.70 -19.70
N ILE A 43 11.18 6.81 -19.71
CA ILE A 43 11.90 7.87 -19.00
C ILE A 43 11.67 9.24 -19.61
N ASP A 44 11.64 9.34 -20.94
CA ASP A 44 11.43 10.60 -21.65
C ASP A 44 10.04 11.20 -21.33
N SER A 45 9.07 10.35 -20.96
CA SER A 45 7.75 10.77 -20.50
C SER A 45 7.70 11.34 -19.08
N LEU A 46 8.75 11.13 -18.28
CA LEU A 46 8.79 11.58 -16.89
C LEU A 46 9.01 13.11 -16.78
N PRO A 47 8.47 13.76 -15.73
CA PRO A 47 8.80 15.15 -15.42
C PRO A 47 10.31 15.39 -15.30
N ASP A 48 10.78 16.57 -15.70
CA ASP A 48 12.21 16.91 -15.72
C ASP A 48 12.92 16.71 -14.38
N ARG A 49 12.22 16.97 -13.26
CA ARG A 49 12.75 16.71 -11.92
C ARG A 49 13.08 15.23 -11.72
N GLN A 50 12.22 14.32 -12.16
CA GLN A 50 12.43 12.89 -12.03
C GLN A 50 13.53 12.39 -12.98
N LYS A 51 13.55 12.88 -14.21
CA LYS A 51 14.64 12.57 -15.17
C LYS A 51 16.00 12.96 -14.60
N ARG A 52 16.14 14.15 -13.99
CA ARG A 52 17.39 14.57 -13.33
C ARG A 52 17.82 13.63 -12.21
N MET A 53 16.90 13.22 -11.34
CA MET A 53 17.21 12.26 -10.28
C MET A 53 17.73 10.92 -10.84
N LEU A 54 17.08 10.39 -11.88
CA LEU A 54 17.51 9.14 -12.53
C LEU A 54 18.85 9.30 -13.26
N ALA A 55 19.12 10.46 -13.87
CA ALA A 55 20.40 10.74 -14.52
C ALA A 55 21.56 10.74 -13.51
N GLU A 56 21.36 11.36 -12.34
CA GLU A 56 22.39 11.54 -11.32
C GLU A 56 22.55 10.33 -10.38
N ASN A 57 21.53 9.47 -10.27
CA ASN A 57 21.51 8.38 -9.29
C ASN A 57 21.41 6.99 -9.94
N GLN A 58 22.56 6.33 -10.10
CA GLN A 58 22.63 4.97 -10.65
C GLN A 58 21.86 3.94 -9.81
N ALA A 59 21.81 4.10 -8.48
CA ALA A 59 21.06 3.17 -7.62
C ALA A 59 19.55 3.26 -7.89
N GLN A 60 19.01 4.46 -8.13
CA GLN A 60 17.61 4.63 -8.53
C GLN A 60 17.32 4.03 -9.91
N ARG A 61 18.25 4.12 -10.87
CA ARG A 61 18.10 3.45 -12.18
C ARG A 61 18.02 1.93 -12.04
N LYS A 62 18.92 1.35 -11.25
CA LYS A 62 18.92 -0.09 -10.96
C LYS A 62 17.63 -0.53 -10.25
N GLU A 63 17.16 0.25 -9.30
CA GLU A 63 15.92 -0.04 -8.59
C GLU A 63 14.70 0.05 -9.52
N LEU A 64 14.64 1.05 -10.42
CA LEU A 64 13.60 1.12 -11.44
C LEU A 64 13.60 -0.14 -12.32
N VAL A 65 14.74 -0.54 -12.88
CA VAL A 65 14.84 -1.75 -13.71
C VAL A 65 14.44 -2.99 -12.93
N LYS A 66 14.85 -3.10 -11.66
CA LYS A 66 14.48 -4.21 -10.79
C LYS A 66 12.95 -4.28 -10.59
N GLN A 67 12.29 -3.15 -10.34
CA GLN A 67 10.83 -3.09 -10.17
C GLN A 67 10.09 -3.48 -11.45
N LEU A 68 10.55 -2.98 -12.62
CA LEU A 68 9.96 -3.34 -13.91
C LEU A 68 10.12 -4.82 -14.24
N LYS A 69 11.31 -5.38 -13.97
CA LYS A 69 11.57 -6.83 -14.08
C LYS A 69 10.68 -7.64 -13.17
N GLN A 70 10.47 -7.20 -11.94
CA GLN A 70 9.59 -7.87 -10.98
C GLN A 70 8.15 -7.91 -11.50
N ALA A 71 7.60 -6.77 -11.96
CA ALA A 71 6.26 -6.73 -12.54
C ALA A 71 6.12 -7.69 -13.74
N PHE A 72 7.09 -7.71 -14.64
CA PHE A 72 7.10 -8.58 -15.82
C PHE A 72 7.21 -10.07 -15.46
N ALA A 73 8.04 -10.43 -14.48
CA ALA A 73 8.16 -11.80 -14.02
C ALA A 73 6.86 -12.30 -13.37
N LEU A 74 6.20 -11.44 -12.59
CA LEU A 74 4.90 -11.77 -11.98
C LEU A 74 3.77 -11.84 -13.02
N ALA A 75 3.83 -11.02 -14.07
CA ALA A 75 2.92 -11.14 -15.21
C ALA A 75 3.08 -12.48 -15.93
N GLN A 76 4.31 -12.96 -16.14
CA GLN A 76 4.56 -14.30 -16.68
C GLN A 76 4.03 -15.41 -15.77
N ALA A 77 4.18 -15.27 -14.46
CA ALA A 77 3.59 -16.21 -13.50
C ALA A 77 2.06 -16.24 -13.60
N ALA A 78 1.43 -15.06 -13.74
CA ALA A 78 0.00 -14.93 -13.95
C ALA A 78 -0.46 -15.61 -15.25
N GLU A 79 0.30 -15.44 -16.35
CA GLU A 79 0.01 -16.07 -17.64
C GLU A 79 0.15 -17.60 -17.59
N ASP A 80 1.14 -18.11 -16.85
CA ASP A 80 1.33 -19.56 -16.63
C ASP A 80 0.16 -20.17 -15.84
N GLU A 81 -0.45 -19.38 -14.94
CA GLU A 81 -1.68 -19.74 -14.23
C GLU A 81 -2.97 -19.45 -15.03
N GLY A 82 -2.87 -18.91 -16.25
CA GLY A 82 -4.00 -18.62 -17.14
C GLY A 82 -4.85 -17.42 -16.73
N LEU A 83 -4.32 -16.52 -15.88
CA LEU A 83 -5.05 -15.34 -15.39
C LEU A 83 -5.31 -14.31 -16.50
N ASP A 84 -4.45 -14.28 -17.53
CA ASP A 84 -4.60 -13.47 -18.75
C ASP A 84 -5.85 -13.85 -19.57
N ASP A 85 -6.32 -15.09 -19.44
CA ASP A 85 -7.53 -15.53 -20.12
C ASP A 85 -8.82 -15.33 -19.31
N SER A 86 -8.69 -14.95 -18.05
CA SER A 86 -9.83 -14.76 -17.15
C SER A 86 -10.75 -13.61 -17.62
N ALA A 87 -12.05 -13.78 -17.40
CA ALA A 87 -13.02 -12.69 -17.63
C ALA A 87 -12.68 -11.44 -16.80
N LYS A 88 -12.16 -11.65 -15.58
CA LYS A 88 -11.73 -10.56 -14.69
C LYS A 88 -10.62 -9.72 -15.33
N TYR A 89 -9.55 -10.35 -15.82
CA TYR A 89 -8.47 -9.65 -16.53
C TYR A 89 -9.00 -8.94 -17.77
N LYS A 90 -9.75 -9.63 -18.63
CA LYS A 90 -10.27 -9.08 -19.90
C LYS A 90 -11.14 -7.83 -19.66
N ASN A 91 -12.03 -7.88 -18.68
CA ASN A 91 -12.91 -6.76 -18.35
C ASN A 91 -12.14 -5.58 -17.72
N GLN A 92 -11.25 -5.84 -16.76
CA GLN A 92 -10.45 -4.79 -16.13
C GLN A 92 -9.47 -4.15 -17.12
N TRP A 93 -8.87 -4.95 -17.99
CA TRP A 93 -7.95 -4.46 -19.01
C TRP A 93 -8.65 -3.58 -20.05
N ALA A 94 -9.82 -4.00 -20.54
CA ALA A 94 -10.60 -3.21 -21.50
C ALA A 94 -10.88 -1.79 -20.98
N LEU A 95 -11.31 -1.65 -19.72
CA LEU A 95 -11.54 -0.34 -19.12
C LEU A 95 -10.22 0.44 -18.90
N ASN A 96 -9.16 -0.22 -18.45
CA ASN A 96 -7.86 0.42 -18.21
C ASN A 96 -7.24 0.99 -19.51
N GLU A 97 -7.40 0.30 -20.65
CA GLU A 97 -6.90 0.78 -21.94
C GLU A 97 -7.60 2.07 -22.38
N GLU A 98 -8.93 2.16 -22.19
CA GLU A 98 -9.71 3.37 -22.47
C GLU A 98 -9.26 4.54 -21.58
N GLN A 99 -9.07 4.29 -20.29
CA GLN A 99 -8.57 5.30 -19.35
C GLN A 99 -7.19 5.80 -19.76
N LEU A 100 -6.31 4.90 -20.19
CA LEU A 100 -4.97 5.26 -20.64
C LEU A 100 -5.01 6.14 -21.89
N LEU A 101 -5.79 5.77 -22.90
CA LEU A 101 -5.97 6.56 -24.12
C LEU A 101 -6.58 7.94 -23.82
N ALA A 102 -7.62 7.97 -23.00
CA ALA A 102 -8.28 9.20 -22.60
C ALA A 102 -7.31 10.13 -21.85
N ALA A 103 -6.48 9.59 -20.95
CA ALA A 103 -5.50 10.36 -20.20
C ALA A 103 -4.44 10.97 -21.13
N GLU A 104 -3.89 10.19 -22.08
CA GLU A 104 -2.91 10.69 -23.04
C GLU A 104 -3.49 11.77 -23.97
N TYR A 105 -4.72 11.58 -24.45
CA TYR A 105 -5.42 12.63 -25.20
C TYR A 105 -5.59 13.90 -24.37
N SER A 106 -6.01 13.76 -23.12
CA SER A 106 -6.27 14.87 -22.19
C SER A 106 -5.03 15.70 -21.91
N LYS A 107 -3.87 15.05 -21.70
CA LYS A 107 -2.59 15.73 -21.45
C LYS A 107 -2.22 16.70 -22.57
N ARG A 108 -2.54 16.36 -23.82
CA ARG A 108 -2.24 17.15 -25.03
C ARG A 108 -3.33 18.16 -25.37
N ASN A 109 -4.53 17.98 -24.84
CA ASN A 109 -5.74 18.73 -25.18
C ASN A 109 -6.43 19.30 -23.94
N GLN A 110 -5.67 19.88 -23.00
CA GLN A 110 -6.16 20.28 -21.68
C GLN A 110 -7.32 21.28 -21.72
N ASN A 111 -7.41 22.08 -22.79
CA ASN A 111 -8.42 23.14 -22.95
C ASN A 111 -9.59 22.72 -23.86
N VAL A 112 -9.64 21.46 -24.31
CA VAL A 112 -10.72 20.98 -25.16
C VAL A 112 -11.89 20.52 -24.29
N ASN A 113 -12.95 21.32 -24.27
CA ASN A 113 -14.23 20.93 -23.67
C ASN A 113 -15.05 20.08 -24.66
N ILE A 114 -15.69 19.02 -24.17
CA ILE A 114 -16.59 18.18 -24.98
C ILE A 114 -18.03 18.63 -24.73
N PRO A 115 -18.78 19.06 -25.77
CA PRO A 115 -20.16 19.50 -25.61
C PRO A 115 -21.02 18.41 -24.97
N LYS A 116 -21.95 18.82 -24.09
CA LYS A 116 -22.84 17.88 -23.39
C LYS A 116 -23.66 17.05 -24.36
N GLU A 117 -24.10 17.64 -25.48
CA GLU A 117 -24.87 16.99 -26.52
C GLU A 117 -24.10 15.81 -27.15
N GLU A 118 -22.78 15.96 -27.29
CA GLU A 118 -21.91 14.88 -27.78
C GLU A 118 -21.79 13.76 -26.75
N LEU A 119 -21.62 14.10 -25.46
CA LEU A 119 -21.55 13.13 -24.38
C LEU A 119 -22.86 12.32 -24.24
N ASP A 120 -24.00 13.01 -24.29
CA ASP A 120 -25.32 12.37 -24.20
C ASP A 120 -25.59 11.47 -25.42
N ALA A 121 -25.21 11.91 -26.63
CA ALA A 121 -25.33 11.10 -27.84
C ALA A 121 -24.40 9.86 -27.80
N TYR A 122 -23.17 10.02 -27.30
CA TYR A 122 -22.24 8.92 -27.13
C TYR A 122 -22.80 7.88 -26.14
N PHE A 123 -23.25 8.32 -24.97
CA PHE A 123 -23.90 7.42 -24.01
C PHE A 123 -25.10 6.69 -24.60
N ALA A 124 -25.99 7.42 -25.28
CA ALA A 124 -27.21 6.85 -25.84
C ALA A 124 -26.96 5.68 -26.80
N SER A 125 -25.82 5.71 -27.50
CA SER A 125 -25.39 4.66 -28.44
C SER A 125 -24.53 3.55 -27.81
N HIS A 126 -24.09 3.69 -26.56
CA HIS A 126 -23.15 2.74 -25.91
C HIS A 126 -23.59 2.31 -24.49
N LYS A 127 -24.90 2.25 -24.22
CA LYS A 127 -25.44 1.93 -22.89
C LYS A 127 -24.94 0.60 -22.32
N GLU A 128 -24.83 -0.44 -23.14
CA GLU A 128 -24.37 -1.75 -22.69
C GLU A 128 -22.91 -1.72 -22.23
N ALA A 129 -22.04 -0.96 -22.92
CA ALA A 129 -20.65 -0.78 -22.53
C ALA A 129 -20.54 0.01 -21.21
N PHE A 130 -21.43 1.00 -21.01
CA PHE A 130 -21.52 1.71 -19.74
C PHE A 130 -21.89 0.76 -18.59
N ASP A 131 -22.94 -0.05 -18.76
CA ASP A 131 -23.39 -0.97 -17.70
C ASP A 131 -22.31 -2.02 -17.36
N ALA A 132 -21.59 -2.52 -18.38
CA ALA A 132 -20.46 -3.43 -18.19
C ALA A 132 -19.31 -2.78 -17.41
N ASP A 133 -18.89 -1.57 -17.81
CA ASP A 133 -17.79 -0.87 -17.13
C ASP A 133 -18.17 -0.42 -15.71
N VAL A 134 -19.41 -0.01 -15.48
CA VAL A 134 -19.92 0.32 -14.14
C VAL A 134 -19.91 -0.91 -13.24
N ALA A 135 -20.19 -2.11 -13.79
CA ALA A 135 -20.06 -3.35 -13.03
C ALA A 135 -18.60 -3.62 -12.62
N VAL A 136 -17.64 -3.36 -13.51
CA VAL A 136 -16.20 -3.47 -13.20
C VAL A 136 -15.77 -2.44 -12.15
N ILE A 137 -16.18 -1.18 -12.28
CA ILE A 137 -15.83 -0.09 -11.34
C ILE A 137 -16.36 -0.35 -9.92
N ASN A 138 -17.51 -1.03 -9.82
CA ASN A 138 -18.13 -1.36 -8.54
C ASN A 138 -17.84 -2.79 -8.07
N GLU A 139 -16.96 -3.53 -8.75
CA GLU A 139 -16.53 -4.84 -8.31
C GLU A 139 -15.94 -4.75 -6.88
N GLY A 140 -16.40 -5.62 -5.97
CA GLY A 140 -15.97 -5.63 -4.57
C GLY A 140 -16.61 -4.58 -3.66
N ARG A 141 -17.54 -3.74 -4.16
CA ARG A 141 -18.32 -2.81 -3.32
C ARG A 141 -19.61 -3.47 -2.82
N ASN A 142 -19.97 -3.15 -1.57
CA ASN A 142 -21.16 -3.69 -0.92
C ASN A 142 -22.48 -3.04 -1.40
N GLU A 143 -22.41 -1.85 -1.98
CA GLU A 143 -23.58 -1.08 -2.40
C GLU A 143 -23.47 -0.65 -3.86
N LYS A 144 -24.60 -0.71 -4.58
CA LYS A 144 -24.69 -0.21 -5.95
C LYS A 144 -24.72 1.32 -5.95
N PRO A 145 -24.22 1.97 -7.01
CA PRO A 145 -24.29 3.42 -7.10
C PRO A 145 -25.73 3.92 -7.06
N THR A 146 -25.96 5.00 -6.31
CA THR A 146 -27.23 5.74 -6.30
C THR A 146 -27.53 6.31 -7.69
N ASP A 147 -28.77 6.69 -7.95
CA ASP A 147 -29.16 7.27 -9.24
C ASP A 147 -28.35 8.53 -9.57
N GLU A 148 -28.11 9.39 -8.57
CA GLU A 148 -27.25 10.57 -8.69
C GLU A 148 -25.80 10.19 -9.05
N GLN A 149 -25.25 9.17 -8.39
CA GLN A 149 -23.91 8.67 -8.71
C GLN A 149 -23.85 8.07 -10.12
N ARG A 150 -24.90 7.35 -10.56
CA ARG A 150 -24.97 6.81 -11.93
C ARG A 150 -25.02 7.91 -12.98
N GLU A 151 -25.74 9.00 -12.74
CA GLU A 151 -25.73 10.16 -13.66
C GLU A 151 -24.36 10.85 -13.72
N MET A 152 -23.67 11.00 -12.59
CA MET A 152 -22.30 11.53 -12.59
C MET A 152 -21.33 10.60 -13.35
N LEU A 153 -21.41 9.30 -13.10
CA LEU A 153 -20.61 8.29 -13.81
C LEU A 153 -20.88 8.31 -15.30
N LYS A 154 -22.13 8.48 -15.73
CA LYS A 154 -22.49 8.58 -17.15
C LYS A 154 -21.70 9.70 -17.86
N SER A 155 -21.67 10.90 -17.29
CA SER A 155 -20.96 12.04 -17.90
C SER A 155 -19.46 11.78 -17.97
N GLN A 156 -18.85 11.35 -16.85
CA GLN A 156 -17.41 11.06 -16.78
C GLN A 156 -16.99 9.92 -17.71
N TRP A 157 -17.80 8.85 -17.76
CA TRP A 157 -17.57 7.70 -18.61
C TRP A 157 -17.65 8.06 -20.09
N SER A 158 -18.68 8.81 -20.48
CA SER A 158 -18.85 9.25 -21.87
C SER A 158 -17.69 10.14 -22.29
N GLU A 159 -17.27 11.05 -21.41
CA GLU A 159 -16.13 11.92 -21.66
C GLU A 159 -14.83 11.13 -21.83
N MET A 160 -14.57 10.17 -20.94
CA MET A 160 -13.42 9.26 -21.04
C MET A 160 -13.44 8.53 -22.39
N ARG A 161 -14.56 7.92 -22.75
CA ARG A 161 -14.69 7.14 -23.99
C ARG A 161 -14.51 8.01 -25.25
N VAL A 162 -15.13 9.19 -25.30
CA VAL A 162 -14.94 10.11 -26.43
C VAL A 162 -13.48 10.54 -26.56
N ARG A 163 -12.80 10.84 -25.44
CA ARG A 163 -11.37 11.17 -25.45
C ARG A 163 -10.51 9.99 -25.91
N ALA A 164 -10.83 8.77 -25.51
CA ALA A 164 -10.13 7.57 -25.95
C ALA A 164 -10.27 7.34 -27.46
N ASP A 165 -11.48 7.50 -28.00
CA ASP A 165 -11.72 7.43 -29.45
C ASP A 165 -10.97 8.50 -30.23
N ARG A 166 -10.90 9.73 -29.68
CA ARG A 166 -10.10 10.80 -30.26
C ARG A 166 -8.61 10.50 -30.20
N ALA A 167 -8.12 9.87 -29.13
CA ALA A 167 -6.74 9.37 -29.04
C ALA A 167 -6.42 8.37 -30.15
N ARG A 168 -7.29 7.37 -30.36
CA ARG A 168 -7.12 6.39 -31.45
C ARG A 168 -7.13 7.05 -32.83
N LYS A 169 -8.05 7.99 -33.06
CA LYS A 169 -8.12 8.77 -34.32
C LYS A 169 -6.86 9.60 -34.54
N ALA A 170 -6.25 10.13 -33.48
CA ALA A 170 -4.99 10.86 -33.52
C ALA A 170 -3.76 9.94 -33.63
N GLY A 171 -3.92 8.62 -33.57
CA GLY A 171 -2.83 7.64 -33.65
C GLY A 171 -2.00 7.51 -32.39
N ILE A 172 -2.47 8.02 -31.25
CA ILE A 172 -1.76 7.96 -29.95
C ILE A 172 -1.49 6.51 -29.54
N ASP A 173 -2.41 5.60 -29.87
CA ASP A 173 -2.34 4.16 -29.59
C ASP A 173 -1.13 3.46 -30.26
N LYS A 174 -0.53 4.10 -31.28
CA LYS A 174 0.59 3.56 -32.05
C LYS A 174 1.93 4.16 -31.65
N GLU A 175 1.94 5.14 -30.75
CA GLU A 175 3.16 5.79 -30.32
C GLU A 175 3.98 4.87 -29.41
N PRO A 176 5.33 4.88 -29.50
CA PRO A 176 6.18 4.04 -28.66
C PRO A 176 5.90 4.18 -27.16
N ILE A 177 5.69 5.41 -26.69
CA ILE A 177 5.35 5.68 -25.28
C ILE A 177 4.03 5.03 -24.87
N PHE A 178 3.00 5.08 -25.73
CA PHE A 178 1.72 4.45 -25.42
C PHE A 178 1.85 2.93 -25.39
N ILE A 179 2.55 2.35 -26.38
CA ILE A 179 2.78 0.89 -26.47
C ILE A 179 3.45 0.38 -25.18
N ILE A 180 4.50 1.06 -24.71
CA ILE A 180 5.20 0.63 -23.51
C ILE A 180 4.38 0.86 -22.23
N GLN A 181 3.66 1.99 -22.13
CA GLN A 181 2.78 2.26 -20.99
C GLN A 181 1.64 1.23 -20.91
N ARG A 182 1.09 0.83 -22.07
CA ARG A 182 0.09 -0.23 -22.19
C ARG A 182 0.66 -1.56 -21.66
N LYS A 183 1.82 -1.97 -22.15
CA LYS A 183 2.51 -3.20 -21.72
C LYS A 183 2.77 -3.22 -20.21
N PHE A 184 3.25 -2.11 -19.63
CA PHE A 184 3.45 -2.00 -18.19
C PHE A 184 2.15 -2.08 -17.40
N ASN A 185 1.08 -1.42 -17.87
CA ASN A 185 -0.21 -1.48 -17.21
C ASN A 185 -0.81 -2.90 -17.25
N GLN A 186 -0.65 -3.64 -18.36
CA GLN A 186 -1.04 -5.04 -18.45
C GLN A 186 -0.26 -5.92 -17.48
N ALA A 187 1.08 -5.77 -17.46
CA ALA A 187 1.93 -6.53 -16.56
C ALA A 187 1.58 -6.28 -15.09
N ASN A 188 1.35 -5.02 -14.70
CA ASN A 188 0.93 -4.68 -13.35
C ASN A 188 -0.45 -5.24 -12.99
N LEU A 189 -1.41 -5.20 -13.92
CA LEU A 189 -2.73 -5.80 -13.71
C LEU A 189 -2.61 -7.31 -13.47
N LEU A 190 -1.85 -8.01 -14.31
CA LEU A 190 -1.59 -9.44 -14.16
C LEU A 190 -0.86 -9.76 -12.85
N ALA A 191 0.18 -8.99 -12.51
CA ALA A 191 0.91 -9.15 -11.25
C ALA A 191 -0.01 -8.97 -10.02
N ASN A 192 -0.93 -8.00 -10.07
CA ASN A 192 -1.91 -7.79 -9.01
C ASN A 192 -2.92 -8.95 -8.91
N LEU A 193 -3.40 -9.47 -10.04
CA LEU A 193 -4.29 -10.64 -10.05
C LEU A 193 -3.57 -11.89 -9.52
N TYR A 194 -2.30 -12.06 -9.86
CA TYR A 194 -1.47 -13.13 -9.31
C TYR A 194 -1.29 -12.98 -7.80
N ALA A 195 -1.01 -11.77 -7.31
CA ALA A 195 -0.92 -11.50 -5.87
C ALA A 195 -2.24 -11.79 -5.12
N GLN A 196 -3.40 -11.43 -5.68
CA GLN A 196 -4.72 -11.79 -5.12
C GLN A 196 -4.92 -13.31 -5.08
N THR A 197 -4.53 -14.01 -6.15
CA THR A 197 -4.60 -15.47 -6.21
C THR A 197 -3.70 -16.12 -5.16
N LEU A 198 -2.50 -15.56 -4.94
CA LEU A 198 -1.60 -15.99 -3.88
C LEU A 198 -2.20 -15.75 -2.50
N GLU A 199 -2.82 -14.59 -2.28
CA GLU A 199 -3.48 -14.27 -1.01
C GLU A 199 -4.56 -15.28 -0.66
N ASP A 200 -5.41 -15.65 -1.62
CA ASP A 200 -6.44 -16.67 -1.42
C ASP A 200 -5.85 -18.08 -1.21
N ARG A 201 -4.81 -18.44 -1.96
CA ARG A 201 -4.16 -19.76 -1.89
C ARG A 201 -3.31 -19.96 -0.64
N LEU A 202 -2.74 -18.90 -0.08
CA LEU A 202 -1.73 -18.96 1.00
C LEU A 202 -2.28 -18.58 2.37
N LYS A 203 -3.59 -18.33 2.50
CA LYS A 203 -4.29 -18.11 3.78
C LYS A 203 -3.82 -19.14 4.82
N LEU A 204 -3.57 -18.66 6.03
CA LEU A 204 -3.13 -19.55 7.11
C LEU A 204 -4.25 -20.53 7.46
N THR A 205 -3.88 -21.80 7.51
CA THR A 205 -4.70 -22.88 8.06
C THR A 205 -4.78 -22.77 9.58
N ASP A 206 -5.85 -23.29 10.17
CA ASP A 206 -6.01 -23.30 11.63
C ASP A 206 -4.85 -24.05 12.33
N GLU A 207 -4.29 -25.07 11.68
CA GLU A 207 -3.12 -25.80 12.14
C GLU A 207 -1.86 -24.92 12.19
N GLU A 208 -1.60 -24.12 11.15
CA GLU A 208 -0.48 -23.17 11.13
C GLU A 208 -0.63 -22.11 12.23
N LYS A 209 -1.85 -21.58 12.43
CA LYS A 209 -2.14 -20.62 13.50
C LYS A 209 -1.91 -21.21 14.87
N LYS A 210 -2.44 -22.42 15.13
CA LYS A 210 -2.24 -23.13 16.41
C LYS A 210 -0.77 -23.41 16.68
N LYS A 211 -0.02 -23.81 15.65
CA LYS A 211 1.43 -24.04 15.79
C LYS A 211 2.15 -22.75 16.16
N TYR A 212 1.85 -21.64 15.47
CA TYR A 212 2.44 -20.34 15.78
C TYR A 212 2.13 -19.92 17.22
N ILE A 213 0.87 -19.99 17.65
CA ILE A 213 0.43 -19.68 19.02
C ILE A 213 1.09 -20.57 20.09
N ALA A 214 1.41 -21.82 19.75
CA ALA A 214 2.11 -22.73 20.66
C ALA A 214 3.57 -22.32 20.86
N GLU A 215 4.23 -21.83 19.80
CA GLU A 215 5.63 -21.36 19.81
C GLU A 215 5.75 -19.89 20.28
N HIS A 216 4.68 -19.11 20.16
CA HIS A 216 4.58 -17.68 20.45
C HIS A 216 3.41 -17.36 21.41
N PRO A 217 3.59 -17.53 22.73
CA PRO A 217 2.54 -17.24 23.71
C PRO A 217 2.02 -15.79 23.67
N GLU A 218 2.80 -14.83 23.17
CA GLU A 218 2.42 -13.44 22.91
C GLU A 218 1.37 -13.27 21.81
N ALA A 219 1.13 -14.30 21.00
CA ALA A 219 0.07 -14.35 20.00
C ALA A 219 -1.24 -14.93 20.54
N ASP A 220 -1.27 -15.34 21.81
CA ASP A 220 -2.43 -15.94 22.46
C ASP A 220 -3.11 -14.95 23.41
N VAL A 221 -4.23 -14.36 22.98
CA VAL A 221 -4.98 -13.37 23.77
C VAL A 221 -5.37 -13.95 25.14
N GLU A 222 -5.73 -15.23 25.23
CA GLU A 222 -6.16 -15.82 26.50
C GLU A 222 -4.97 -16.01 27.45
N LYS A 223 -3.80 -16.45 26.96
CA LYS A 223 -2.58 -16.48 27.78
C LYS A 223 -2.16 -15.08 28.23
N ILE A 224 -2.26 -14.08 27.36
CA ILE A 224 -1.98 -12.68 27.72
C ILE A 224 -2.95 -12.22 28.83
N LYS A 225 -4.24 -12.52 28.70
CA LYS A 225 -5.26 -12.19 29.70
C LYS A 225 -4.99 -12.89 31.04
N VAL A 226 -4.66 -14.18 31.03
CA VAL A 226 -4.29 -14.92 32.25
C VAL A 226 -3.05 -14.31 32.91
N ARG A 227 -2.03 -13.93 32.13
CA ARG A 227 -0.85 -13.22 32.64
C ARG A 227 -1.24 -11.86 33.24
N ALA A 228 -2.05 -11.06 32.54
CA ALA A 228 -2.54 -9.77 33.04
C ALA A 228 -3.31 -9.94 34.35
N GLN A 229 -4.17 -10.95 34.45
CA GLN A 229 -4.93 -11.24 35.67
C GLN A 229 -4.01 -11.61 36.84
N GLY A 230 -2.96 -12.40 36.60
CA GLY A 230 -1.96 -12.71 37.61
C GLY A 230 -1.21 -11.46 38.11
N LEU A 231 -0.94 -10.50 37.23
CA LEU A 231 -0.32 -9.21 37.61
C LEU A 231 -1.29 -8.35 38.44
N LEU A 232 -2.58 -8.34 38.10
CA LEU A 232 -3.61 -7.67 38.89
C LEU A 232 -3.70 -8.26 40.30
N ASP A 233 -3.61 -9.59 40.42
CA ASP A 233 -3.61 -10.26 41.71
C ASP A 233 -2.36 -9.94 42.54
N ARG A 234 -1.19 -9.76 41.91
CA ARG A 234 0.04 -9.27 42.58
C ARG A 234 -0.16 -7.86 43.14
N VAL A 235 -0.75 -6.96 42.35
CA VAL A 235 -1.09 -5.60 42.80
C VAL A 235 -2.06 -5.65 43.99
N LYS A 236 -3.11 -6.48 43.92
CA LYS A 236 -4.09 -6.64 45.02
C LYS A 236 -3.47 -7.22 46.29
N LYS A 237 -2.40 -8.01 46.19
CA LYS A 237 -1.63 -8.54 47.33
C LYS A 237 -0.64 -7.53 47.92
N GLY A 238 -0.54 -6.33 47.36
CA GLY A 238 0.29 -5.23 47.88
C GLY A 238 1.72 -5.19 47.33
N GLU A 239 2.03 -5.93 46.27
CA GLU A 239 3.31 -5.75 45.59
C GLU A 239 3.41 -4.37 44.92
N SER A 240 4.61 -3.78 44.88
CA SER A 240 4.83 -2.45 44.30
C SER A 240 4.42 -2.43 42.83
N PHE A 241 3.51 -1.51 42.51
CA PHE A 241 2.99 -1.30 41.16
C PHE A 241 4.10 -0.87 40.19
N GLU A 242 4.96 0.05 40.64
CA GLU A 242 6.14 0.55 39.94
C GLU A 242 7.02 -0.61 39.46
N LYS A 243 7.34 -1.50 40.39
CA LYS A 243 8.22 -2.64 40.14
C LYS A 243 7.61 -3.59 39.12
N ILE A 244 6.31 -3.90 39.26
CA ILE A 244 5.61 -4.75 38.30
C ILE A 244 5.59 -4.10 36.92
N ALA A 245 5.28 -2.80 36.85
CA ALA A 245 5.25 -2.06 35.60
C ALA A 245 6.63 -2.05 34.91
N ASP A 246 7.71 -1.81 35.65
CA ASP A 246 9.08 -1.85 35.12
C ASP A 246 9.50 -3.26 34.66
N GLU A 247 9.01 -4.31 35.32
CA GLU A 247 9.23 -5.70 34.94
C GLU A 247 8.53 -6.02 33.61
N VAL A 248 7.25 -5.63 33.45
CA VAL A 248 6.38 -6.24 32.44
C VAL A 248 5.91 -5.31 31.32
N ASN A 249 5.90 -3.99 31.48
CA ASN A 249 5.26 -3.09 30.50
C ASN A 249 5.91 -3.17 29.12
N GLU A 250 5.09 -3.36 28.11
CA GLU A 250 5.54 -3.53 26.72
C GLU A 250 5.56 -2.20 25.92
N ASP A 251 5.50 -1.07 26.62
CA ASP A 251 5.52 0.28 26.04
C ASP A 251 6.61 1.19 26.64
N GLY A 252 6.62 2.46 26.22
CA GLY A 252 7.61 3.46 26.64
C GLY A 252 7.49 3.93 28.10
N THR A 253 6.59 3.36 28.90
CA THR A 253 6.49 3.64 30.35
C THR A 253 7.32 2.68 31.19
N ARG A 254 7.84 1.61 30.60
CA ARG A 254 8.85 0.74 31.23
C ARG A 254 10.09 1.54 31.61
N GLY A 255 10.56 1.38 32.85
CA GLY A 255 11.65 2.17 33.44
C GLY A 255 11.18 3.46 34.11
N ARG A 256 9.88 3.78 34.04
CA ARG A 256 9.23 4.91 34.74
C ARG A 256 8.11 4.43 35.68
N GLY A 257 8.10 3.16 36.05
CA GLY A 257 7.09 2.56 36.92
C GLY A 257 5.67 2.66 36.37
N GLY A 258 5.53 2.70 35.04
CA GLY A 258 4.23 2.82 34.35
C GLY A 258 3.66 4.23 34.28
N ASP A 259 4.40 5.28 34.69
CA ASP A 259 3.91 6.66 34.76
C ASP A 259 3.55 7.23 33.38
N LEU A 260 2.29 7.67 33.24
CA LEU A 260 1.71 8.27 32.03
C LEU A 260 1.71 9.80 32.06
N ASP A 261 2.28 10.40 33.11
CA ASP A 261 2.23 11.85 33.37
C ASP A 261 0.78 12.36 33.53
N TRP A 262 0.61 13.68 33.53
CA TRP A 262 -0.69 14.33 33.60
C TRP A 262 -1.43 14.27 32.25
N PHE A 263 -2.69 13.87 32.27
CA PHE A 263 -3.56 13.91 31.10
C PHE A 263 -4.98 14.35 31.46
N SER A 264 -5.61 15.05 30.52
CA SER A 264 -7.03 15.41 30.55
C SER A 264 -7.88 14.44 29.72
N LYS A 265 -9.20 14.57 29.81
CA LYS A 265 -10.12 13.78 28.99
C LYS A 265 -9.92 14.00 27.50
N GLY A 266 -10.15 12.95 26.70
CA GLY A 266 -9.95 12.91 25.25
C GLY A 266 -8.48 12.71 24.82
N LYS A 267 -7.57 12.41 25.75
CA LYS A 267 -6.14 12.17 25.44
C LYS A 267 -5.74 10.70 25.44
N MET A 268 -6.56 9.83 26.02
CA MET A 268 -6.30 8.39 26.14
C MET A 268 -7.38 7.58 25.42
N ASP A 269 -7.16 6.27 25.26
CA ASP A 269 -8.18 5.33 24.77
C ASP A 269 -9.46 5.46 25.62
N PRO A 270 -10.67 5.48 25.02
CA PRO A 270 -11.92 5.72 25.74
C PRO A 270 -12.16 4.77 26.92
N ASP A 271 -11.82 3.49 26.79
CA ASP A 271 -12.03 2.50 27.86
C ASP A 271 -11.00 2.66 28.98
N PHE A 272 -9.75 3.01 28.62
CA PHE A 272 -8.71 3.37 29.59
C PHE A 272 -9.12 4.59 30.40
N GLU A 273 -9.56 5.64 29.71
CA GLU A 273 -9.96 6.90 30.31
C GLU A 273 -11.14 6.70 31.26
N LYS A 274 -12.19 6.00 30.83
CA LYS A 274 -13.35 5.69 31.65
C LYS A 274 -12.96 5.00 32.96
N ALA A 275 -12.04 4.03 32.89
CA ALA A 275 -11.55 3.35 34.08
C ALA A 275 -10.70 4.28 34.98
N ALA A 276 -9.76 5.03 34.40
CA ALA A 276 -8.89 5.93 35.15
C ALA A 276 -9.68 7.02 35.88
N PHE A 277 -10.63 7.68 35.21
CA PHE A 277 -11.41 8.77 35.80
C PHE A 277 -12.41 8.29 36.86
N ALA A 278 -12.80 7.01 36.87
CA ALA A 278 -13.66 6.44 37.90
C ALA A 278 -12.93 6.12 39.23
N LEU A 279 -11.60 6.04 39.23
CA LEU A 279 -10.81 5.68 40.42
C LEU A 279 -10.64 6.86 41.39
N GLN A 280 -10.42 6.60 42.67
CA GLN A 280 -10.01 7.67 43.60
C GLN A 280 -8.49 7.86 43.57
N LYS A 281 -8.00 8.98 44.09
CA LYS A 281 -6.54 9.20 44.27
C LYS A 281 -5.95 8.06 45.11
N GLY A 282 -4.85 7.48 44.64
CA GLY A 282 -4.17 6.33 45.23
C GLY A 282 -4.81 4.97 44.91
N ALA A 283 -5.97 4.92 44.28
CA ALA A 283 -6.66 3.67 43.98
C ALA A 283 -6.20 3.06 42.65
N SER A 284 -6.19 1.73 42.58
CA SER A 284 -5.99 0.95 41.36
C SER A 284 -7.28 0.34 40.85
N SER A 285 -7.32 -0.04 39.57
CA SER A 285 -8.45 -0.76 38.98
C SER A 285 -8.66 -2.11 39.67
N ASN A 286 -9.92 -2.46 39.91
CA ASN A 286 -10.29 -3.74 40.51
C ASN A 286 -10.35 -4.88 39.48
N GLU A 287 -10.48 -4.52 38.21
CA GLU A 287 -10.56 -5.43 37.06
C GLU A 287 -9.55 -5.01 36.00
N LEU A 288 -9.29 -5.91 35.05
CA LEU A 288 -8.51 -5.59 33.86
C LEU A 288 -9.29 -4.64 32.97
N VAL A 289 -8.61 -3.62 32.46
CA VAL A 289 -9.17 -2.68 31.50
C VAL A 289 -8.69 -3.11 30.11
N LYS A 290 -9.59 -3.65 29.29
CA LYS A 290 -9.29 -4.00 27.89
C LYS A 290 -9.49 -2.75 27.01
N THR A 291 -8.49 -2.46 26.18
CA THR A 291 -8.51 -1.38 25.18
C THR A 291 -8.21 -1.95 23.79
N SER A 292 -8.15 -1.07 22.79
CA SER A 292 -7.64 -1.39 21.44
C SER A 292 -6.17 -1.85 21.42
N PHE A 293 -5.39 -1.55 22.46
CA PHE A 293 -3.96 -1.90 22.52
C PHE A 293 -3.68 -3.20 23.27
N GLY A 294 -4.53 -3.56 24.24
CA GLY A 294 -4.31 -4.73 25.09
C GLY A 294 -4.98 -4.61 26.45
N PHE A 295 -4.38 -5.26 27.45
CA PHE A 295 -4.89 -5.27 28.81
C PHE A 295 -4.09 -4.32 29.70
N HIS A 296 -4.81 -3.48 30.44
CA HIS A 296 -4.24 -2.53 31.37
C HIS A 296 -4.72 -2.80 32.80
N ILE A 297 -3.84 -2.57 33.76
CA ILE A 297 -4.18 -2.34 35.16
C ILE A 297 -3.83 -0.88 35.42
N VAL A 298 -4.75 -0.11 35.97
CA VAL A 298 -4.59 1.36 36.08
C VAL A 298 -4.48 1.75 37.54
N ARG A 299 -3.62 2.72 37.88
CA ARG A 299 -3.61 3.38 39.19
C ARG A 299 -3.56 4.88 39.03
N VAL A 300 -4.39 5.61 39.77
CA VAL A 300 -4.38 7.07 39.78
C VAL A 300 -3.54 7.55 40.94
N ASP A 301 -2.42 8.22 40.66
CA ASP A 301 -1.52 8.73 41.70
C ASP A 301 -1.98 10.09 42.21
N ASP A 302 -2.50 10.95 41.32
CA ASP A 302 -2.95 12.28 41.69
C ASP A 302 -4.03 12.83 40.76
N ARG A 303 -4.75 13.84 41.25
CA ARG A 303 -5.82 14.55 40.53
C ARG A 303 -5.68 16.05 40.75
N ARG A 304 -5.87 16.84 39.70
CA ARG A 304 -5.90 18.30 39.79
C ARG A 304 -6.95 18.90 38.88
N LYS A 305 -7.39 20.12 39.19
CA LYS A 305 -8.09 20.97 38.23
C LYS A 305 -7.04 21.87 37.59
N ALA A 306 -6.70 21.62 36.34
CA ALA A 306 -5.76 22.47 35.61
C ALA A 306 -6.49 23.70 35.09
N ALA A 307 -5.80 24.84 35.11
CA ALA A 307 -6.26 26.03 34.41
C ALA A 307 -6.37 25.70 32.90
N PRO A 308 -7.28 26.36 32.17
CA PRO A 308 -7.48 26.09 30.74
C PRO A 308 -6.13 26.22 30.01
N SER A 309 -5.81 25.26 29.13
CA SER A 309 -4.57 25.34 28.36
C SER A 309 -4.59 26.62 27.54
N ALA A 310 -3.62 27.51 27.76
CA ALA A 310 -3.47 28.68 26.91
C ALA A 310 -3.15 28.21 25.49
N THR A 311 -3.99 28.56 24.53
CA THR A 311 -3.67 28.37 23.11
C THR A 311 -2.38 29.14 22.82
N PRO A 312 -1.37 28.55 22.19
CA PRO A 312 -0.20 29.30 21.75
C PRO A 312 -0.68 30.49 20.90
N ALA A 313 -0.16 31.68 21.17
CA ALA A 313 -0.48 32.85 20.35
C ALA A 313 -0.19 32.53 18.87
N PRO A 314 -1.04 32.96 17.93
CA PRO A 314 -0.78 32.73 16.51
C PRO A 314 0.59 33.31 16.14
N ALA A 315 1.46 32.50 15.56
CA ALA A 315 2.74 32.94 15.02
C ALA A 315 2.48 33.76 13.74
N GLY A 316 2.29 35.06 13.90
CA GLY A 316 2.04 36.01 12.82
C GLY A 316 2.29 37.46 13.26
N PRO A 317 2.27 38.44 12.33
CA PRO A 317 2.56 39.85 12.62
C PRO A 317 1.59 40.51 13.63
N ASP A 318 0.44 39.90 13.91
CA ASP A 318 -0.48 40.28 14.99
C ASP A 318 -0.14 39.60 16.34
N ALA A 319 1.13 39.69 16.75
CA ALA A 319 1.63 39.14 18.01
C ALA A 319 1.18 39.93 19.27
N SER A 320 0.23 40.85 19.13
CA SER A 320 -0.32 41.66 20.23
C SER A 320 -1.52 41.01 20.93
N ALA A 321 -1.98 39.85 20.47
CA ALA A 321 -3.05 39.10 21.13
C ALA A 321 -2.51 38.41 22.40
N THR A 322 -2.99 38.86 23.57
CA THR A 322 -2.77 38.18 24.85
C THR A 322 -3.29 36.75 24.77
N PRO A 323 -2.57 35.71 25.26
CA PRO A 323 -3.10 34.36 25.33
C PRO A 323 -4.42 34.36 26.12
N GLN A 324 -5.53 34.15 25.43
CA GLN A 324 -6.83 34.11 26.06
C GLN A 324 -7.08 32.65 26.48
N ALA A 325 -7.14 32.41 27.79
CA ALA A 325 -7.52 31.11 28.33
C ALA A 325 -8.96 30.81 27.91
N SER A 326 -9.13 30.00 26.86
CA SER A 326 -10.43 29.56 26.38
C SER A 326 -10.70 28.15 26.91
N GLY A 327 -11.66 28.02 27.82
CA GLY A 327 -12.11 26.73 28.34
C GLY A 327 -12.45 26.79 29.82
N GLU A 328 -13.28 25.86 30.29
CA GLU A 328 -13.46 25.63 31.73
C GLU A 328 -12.23 24.87 32.28
N PRO A 329 -11.89 25.03 33.59
CA PRO A 329 -10.87 24.22 34.23
C PRO A 329 -11.14 22.73 34.00
N GLN A 330 -10.20 22.03 33.40
CA GLN A 330 -10.35 20.60 33.12
C GLN A 330 -9.72 19.78 34.26
N GLU A 331 -10.40 18.69 34.63
CA GLU A 331 -9.81 17.70 35.52
C GLU A 331 -8.69 16.96 34.77
N GLU A 332 -7.51 16.93 35.38
CA GLU A 332 -6.37 16.16 34.93
C GLU A 332 -6.01 15.10 35.97
N LEU A 333 -5.60 13.94 35.46
CA LEU A 333 -5.10 12.83 36.26
C LEU A 333 -3.63 12.64 35.99
N ARG A 334 -2.87 12.39 37.06
CA ARG A 334 -1.61 11.66 36.93
C ARG A 334 -1.91 10.21 37.23
N ALA A 335 -1.73 9.36 36.23
CA ALA A 335 -1.96 7.93 36.39
C ALA A 335 -0.75 7.15 35.91
N ARG A 336 -0.75 5.87 36.28
CA ARG A 336 0.18 4.88 35.78
C ARG A 336 -0.55 3.62 35.41
N HIS A 337 0.09 2.79 34.60
CA HIS A 337 -0.48 1.51 34.22
C HIS A 337 0.54 0.35 34.26
N ILE A 338 0.01 -0.86 34.38
CA ILE A 338 0.69 -2.06 33.95
C ILE A 338 0.03 -2.48 32.64
N PHE A 339 0.80 -2.68 31.58
CA PHE A 339 0.27 -2.88 30.22
C PHE A 339 0.88 -4.11 29.54
N LEU A 340 0.01 -5.01 29.06
CA LEU A 340 0.36 -6.11 28.17
C LEU A 340 -0.36 -5.93 26.82
N SER A 341 0.40 -5.97 25.74
CA SER A 341 -0.10 -5.75 24.38
C SER A 341 -0.85 -6.96 23.84
N THR A 342 -1.89 -6.74 23.03
CA THR A 342 -2.55 -7.78 22.23
C THR A 342 -2.28 -7.65 20.73
N GLN A 343 -1.44 -6.69 20.32
CA GLN A 343 -1.23 -6.39 18.89
C GLN A 343 -0.65 -7.56 18.10
N GLU A 344 0.24 -8.34 18.71
CA GLU A 344 0.79 -9.53 18.05
C GLU A 344 -0.30 -10.56 17.81
N ALA A 345 -1.10 -10.87 18.84
CA ALA A 345 -2.24 -11.78 18.73
C ALA A 345 -3.30 -11.31 17.71
N GLU A 346 -3.45 -10.01 17.52
CA GLU A 346 -4.41 -9.42 16.58
C GLU A 346 -3.89 -9.35 15.12
N SER A 347 -2.58 -9.43 14.89
CA SER A 347 -1.98 -9.15 13.57
C SER A 347 -1.10 -10.25 13.00
N PHE A 348 -0.67 -11.25 13.79
CA PHE A 348 0.29 -12.27 13.34
C PHE A 348 -0.17 -13.02 12.08
N ASP A 349 -1.47 -13.35 11.98
CA ASP A 349 -2.07 -13.99 10.81
C ASP A 349 -1.77 -13.21 9.53
N GLN A 350 -1.99 -11.90 9.54
CA GLN A 350 -1.75 -11.04 8.39
C GLN A 350 -0.25 -10.93 8.10
N ARG A 351 0.60 -10.80 9.12
CA ARG A 351 2.07 -10.72 8.92
C ARG A 351 2.61 -11.99 8.27
N LEU A 352 2.22 -13.16 8.77
CA LEU A 352 2.65 -14.46 8.25
C LEU A 352 2.13 -14.69 6.83
N LEU A 353 0.89 -14.28 6.54
CA LEU A 353 0.34 -14.35 5.18
C LEU A 353 1.15 -13.49 4.22
N GLN A 354 1.45 -12.24 4.60
CA GLN A 354 2.27 -11.33 3.78
C GLN A 354 3.68 -11.89 3.56
N GLU A 355 4.27 -12.55 4.57
CA GLU A 355 5.56 -13.22 4.41
C GLU A 355 5.49 -14.40 3.42
N LYS A 356 4.44 -15.23 3.48
CA LYS A 356 4.21 -16.33 2.53
C LYS A 356 4.04 -15.80 1.11
N ILE A 357 3.23 -14.75 0.92
CA ILE A 357 3.02 -14.11 -0.39
C ILE A 357 4.33 -13.54 -0.92
N LYS A 358 5.07 -12.79 -0.10
CA LYS A 358 6.37 -12.22 -0.48
C LYS A 358 7.33 -13.29 -0.98
N ARG A 359 7.50 -14.39 -0.24
CA ARG A 359 8.36 -15.51 -0.64
C ARG A 359 7.88 -16.14 -1.97
N ALA A 360 6.58 -16.35 -2.13
CA ALA A 360 6.03 -16.89 -3.37
C ALA A 360 6.23 -15.95 -4.58
N MET A 361 6.15 -14.64 -4.37
CA MET A 361 6.47 -13.65 -5.40
C MET A 361 7.98 -13.66 -5.74
N GLU A 362 8.85 -13.75 -4.74
CA GLU A 362 10.31 -13.89 -4.95
C GLU A 362 10.63 -15.16 -5.75
N ASP A 363 10.06 -16.31 -5.39
CA ASP A 363 10.21 -17.57 -6.12
C ASP A 363 9.72 -17.44 -7.57
N ALA A 364 8.61 -16.74 -7.80
CA ALA A 364 8.12 -16.45 -9.14
C ALA A 364 9.14 -15.60 -9.93
N THR A 365 9.73 -14.57 -9.33
CA THR A 365 10.77 -13.76 -10.01
C THR A 365 12.03 -14.55 -10.37
N LEU A 366 12.35 -15.60 -9.61
CA LEU A 366 13.44 -16.52 -9.92
C LEU A 366 13.06 -17.50 -11.03
N LYS A 367 11.80 -17.98 -11.05
CA LYS A 367 11.26 -18.90 -12.06
C LYS A 367 11.14 -18.24 -13.45
N TYR A 368 10.79 -16.95 -13.50
CA TYR A 368 10.58 -16.20 -14.75
C TYR A 368 11.58 -15.03 -14.86
N PRO A 369 12.85 -15.31 -15.19
CA PRO A 369 13.84 -14.25 -15.35
C PRO A 369 13.46 -13.32 -16.52
N VAL A 370 13.55 -12.02 -16.27
CA VAL A 370 13.31 -10.98 -17.28
C VAL A 370 14.65 -10.41 -17.73
N GLU A 371 14.90 -10.46 -19.04
CA GLU A 371 16.03 -9.79 -19.65
C GLU A 371 15.78 -8.27 -19.65
N ALA A 372 16.75 -7.48 -19.20
CA ALA A 372 16.69 -6.03 -19.26
C ALA A 372 18.11 -5.48 -19.41
N PRO A 373 18.30 -4.32 -20.05
CA PRO A 373 19.61 -3.68 -20.13
C PRO A 373 20.10 -3.26 -18.73
N GLU A 374 21.42 -3.32 -18.53
CA GLU A 374 22.05 -2.97 -17.25
C GLU A 374 22.07 -1.45 -16.99
N ASP A 375 22.00 -0.65 -18.05
CA ASP A 375 21.88 0.81 -18.00
C ASP A 375 21.11 1.32 -19.22
N PHE A 376 20.67 2.58 -19.17
CA PHE A 376 19.88 3.21 -20.23
C PHE A 376 20.19 4.71 -20.29
N ILE A 377 19.89 5.33 -21.43
CA ILE A 377 20.11 6.76 -21.63
C ILE A 377 18.97 7.54 -20.96
N VAL A 378 19.34 8.55 -20.17
CA VAL A 378 18.40 9.52 -19.59
C VAL A 378 18.62 10.88 -20.24
N ASN A 379 17.70 11.29 -21.09
CA ASN A 379 17.78 12.58 -21.76
C ASN A 379 17.23 13.69 -20.84
N VAL A 380 18.11 14.59 -20.39
CA VAL A 380 17.71 15.76 -19.59
C VAL A 380 17.97 17.03 -20.39
N THR A 381 16.91 17.80 -20.65
CA THR A 381 17.01 19.10 -21.32
C THR A 381 17.92 20.04 -20.51
N GLY A 382 19.00 20.52 -21.14
CA GLY A 382 19.97 21.44 -20.52
C GLY A 382 21.13 20.79 -19.76
N VAL A 383 21.25 19.45 -19.74
CA VAL A 383 22.42 18.74 -19.18
C VAL A 383 23.15 18.04 -20.33
N ASN A 384 24.41 18.42 -20.56
CA ASN A 384 25.22 17.82 -21.62
C ASN A 384 25.65 16.40 -21.19
N PRO A 385 25.32 15.32 -21.94
CA PRO A 385 25.60 13.94 -21.56
C PRO A 385 27.11 13.61 -21.40
N GLY A 386 28.00 14.50 -21.83
CA GLY A 386 29.46 14.36 -21.69
C GLY A 386 30.08 14.96 -20.42
N ARG A 387 29.32 15.53 -19.49
CA ARG A 387 29.87 16.09 -18.24
C ARG A 387 29.49 15.20 -17.05
N LEU A 388 30.41 14.32 -16.66
CA LEU A 388 30.35 13.68 -15.34
C LEU A 388 30.25 14.79 -14.27
N PRO A 389 29.37 14.67 -13.26
CA PRO A 389 29.46 15.47 -12.05
C PRO A 389 30.70 15.00 -11.29
N GLY A 390 31.86 15.53 -11.69
CA GLY A 390 33.11 15.36 -10.98
C GLY A 390 33.07 16.16 -9.69
N LEU A 391 32.96 15.43 -8.58
CA LEU A 391 33.73 15.60 -7.35
C LEU A 391 34.01 17.04 -6.91
N GLY A 392 33.45 17.40 -5.76
CA GLY A 392 33.75 18.65 -5.08
C GLY A 392 35.25 18.94 -4.96
N GLY A 393 35.62 20.14 -5.36
CA GLY A 393 36.83 20.83 -4.94
C GLY A 393 36.42 22.19 -4.43
N GLY A 394 36.24 22.31 -3.11
CA GLY A 394 36.08 23.61 -2.48
C GLY A 394 37.36 24.43 -2.63
N GLN A 395 37.23 25.68 -3.04
CA GLN A 395 37.98 26.80 -2.47
C GLN A 395 37.35 28.10 -2.92
N GLY A 396 37.15 28.99 -1.95
CA GLY A 396 36.53 30.29 -2.15
C GLY A 396 37.29 31.15 -3.16
N GLY A 397 36.52 31.87 -3.96
CA GLY A 397 36.98 33.01 -4.76
C GLY A 397 35.96 34.12 -4.57
N GLN A 398 36.35 35.13 -3.80
CA GLN A 398 35.56 36.28 -3.38
C GLN A 398 34.86 36.97 -4.57
N MET A 399 33.58 37.31 -4.40
CA MET A 399 32.96 38.38 -5.18
C MET A 399 33.69 39.69 -4.85
N LYS A 400 34.57 40.14 -5.73
CA LYS A 400 35.03 41.54 -5.71
C LYS A 400 33.84 42.44 -6.01
N ARG A 401 33.48 43.27 -5.03
CA ARG A 401 32.60 44.42 -5.23
C ARG A 401 33.27 45.34 -6.25
N PHE A 402 32.50 45.77 -7.24
CA PHE A 402 32.89 46.82 -8.18
C PHE A 402 32.97 48.14 -7.39
N ASP A 403 34.16 48.71 -7.30
CA ASP A 403 34.38 50.09 -6.84
C ASP A 403 34.40 50.99 -8.09
N PRO A 404 33.50 51.98 -8.24
CA PRO A 404 33.49 52.84 -9.42
C PRO A 404 34.61 53.88 -9.49
N ASN A 405 35.59 53.89 -8.57
CA ASN A 405 36.58 54.98 -8.46
C ASN A 405 38.06 54.54 -8.47
N GLU A 406 38.45 53.51 -9.22
CA GLU A 406 39.86 53.26 -9.52
C GLU A 406 40.24 53.57 -10.98
N ASN A 407 40.89 54.74 -11.11
CA ASN A 407 41.86 55.18 -12.13
C ASN A 407 41.41 55.58 -13.54
N LYS A 408 41.36 56.92 -13.72
CA LYS A 408 41.94 57.76 -14.78
C LYS A 408 41.63 57.47 -16.25
#